data_AF-A0A6P8VP95-F1
#
_entry.id   AF-A0A6P8VP95-F1
#
_cell.length_a   1.000
_cell.length_b   1.000
_cell.length_c   1.000
_cell.angle_alpha   90.00
_cell.angle_beta   90.00
_cell.angle_gamma   90.00
#
_symmetry.space_group_name_H-M   'P 1'
#
loop_
_entity.id
_entity.type
_entity.pdbx_description
1 polymer ?
#
loop_
_entity_poly.entity_id
_entity_poly.type
_entity_poly.pdbx_seq_one_letter_code
_entity_poly.pdbx_strand_id
1 'polypeptide(L)'
;VLAQENIPDDQYAHGFSYIAASYVKFLEGAGARVVPVRINRTEEEYAHIFNAINGLLLPGGDVNIQTSQYSRAAKIFYDLALKANDAGDYFPIWGTCQGFQQLSVLTANKNLLTITDTKAVALPLTLTPGSLSFHSFSRSVLFLFTLLLQQLFLSLFSD
;
A
#
# COMPACT_ATOMS: atom_id res chain seq x y z
N VAL A 1 4.56 5.42 -5.04
CA VAL A 1 4.59 4.10 -4.35
C VAL A 1 5.49 4.21 -3.15
N LEU A 2 5.01 3.81 -1.96
CA LEU A 2 5.81 3.83 -0.73
C LEU A 2 6.84 2.69 -0.74
N ALA A 3 8.09 3.00 -0.42
CA ALA A 3 9.16 2.01 -0.31
C ALA A 3 9.00 1.13 0.94
N GLN A 4 9.46 -0.11 0.84
CA GLN A 4 9.56 -1.07 1.94
C GLN A 4 10.98 -1.09 2.50
N GLU A 5 11.12 -1.42 3.79
CA GLU A 5 12.45 -1.76 4.34
C GLU A 5 12.94 -3.03 3.67
N ASN A 6 14.26 -3.19 3.53
CA ASN A 6 14.81 -4.40 2.94
C ASN A 6 14.50 -5.63 3.79
N ILE A 7 14.41 -6.78 3.13
CA ILE A 7 14.34 -8.07 3.80
C ILE A 7 15.66 -8.25 4.57
N PRO A 8 15.61 -8.66 5.86
CA PRO A 8 16.82 -9.02 6.59
C PRO A 8 17.66 -10.03 5.81
N ASP A 9 18.97 -9.82 5.75
CA ASP A 9 19.94 -10.70 5.07
C ASP A 9 19.82 -10.79 3.53
N ASP A 10 19.10 -9.87 2.88
CA ASP A 10 19.12 -9.77 1.41
C ASP A 10 20.49 -9.24 0.91
N GLN A 11 21.32 -10.17 0.45
CA GLN A 11 22.65 -9.89 -0.11
C GLN A 11 22.63 -9.10 -1.43
N TYR A 12 21.48 -9.00 -2.08
CA TYR A 12 21.30 -8.21 -3.31
C TYR A 12 20.70 -6.83 -3.04
N ALA A 13 20.42 -6.50 -1.77
CA ALA A 13 19.87 -5.21 -1.41
C ALA A 13 20.89 -4.09 -1.65
N HIS A 14 20.60 -3.25 -2.64
CA HIS A 14 21.36 -2.03 -2.90
C HIS A 14 20.65 -0.84 -2.26
N GLY A 15 21.04 -0.49 -1.03
CA GLY A 15 20.52 0.67 -0.29
C GLY A 15 19.73 0.29 0.96
N PHE A 16 18.93 1.21 1.50
CA PHE A 16 18.20 1.04 2.76
C PHE A 16 16.73 0.61 2.61
N SER A 17 16.20 0.61 1.38
CA SER A 17 14.79 0.35 1.10
C SER A 17 14.58 -0.06 -0.36
N TYR A 18 13.50 -0.78 -0.66
CA TYR A 18 13.19 -1.22 -2.02
C TYR A 18 11.72 -0.95 -2.40
N ILE A 19 11.45 -1.00 -3.71
CA ILE A 19 10.09 -1.08 -4.28
C ILE A 19 10.12 -2.18 -5.32
N ALA A 20 9.24 -3.17 -5.19
CA ALA A 20 9.13 -4.21 -6.22
C ALA A 20 8.63 -3.59 -7.54
N ALA A 21 9.33 -3.88 -8.64
CA ALA A 21 9.05 -3.32 -9.97
C ALA A 21 7.62 -3.64 -10.46
N SER A 22 7.01 -4.71 -9.94
CA SER A 22 5.63 -5.10 -10.19
C SER A 22 4.63 -3.98 -9.91
N TYR A 23 4.78 -3.26 -8.80
CA TYR A 23 3.89 -2.15 -8.43
C TYR A 23 4.06 -0.95 -9.37
N VAL A 24 5.27 -0.72 -9.87
CA VAL A 24 5.55 0.35 -10.83
C VAL A 24 4.85 0.03 -12.16
N LYS A 25 5.10 -1.17 -12.70
CA LYS A 25 4.47 -1.65 -13.94
C LYS A 25 2.95 -1.67 -13.85
N PHE A 26 2.39 -2.04 -12.70
CA PHE A 26 0.94 -2.03 -12.47
C PHE A 26 0.34 -0.62 -12.65
N LEU A 27 0.95 0.39 -12.02
CA LEU A 27 0.47 1.77 -12.12
C LEU A 27 0.72 2.38 -13.51
N GLU A 28 1.90 2.13 -14.10
CA GLU A 28 2.22 2.60 -15.46
C GLU A 28 1.32 1.96 -16.52
N GLY A 29 0.98 0.68 -16.36
CA GLY A 29 0.02 -0.02 -17.22
C GLY A 29 -1.40 0.56 -17.16
N ALA A 30 -1.75 1.25 -16.06
CA ALA A 30 -2.98 2.01 -15.91
C ALA A 30 -2.86 3.48 -16.38
N GLY A 31 -1.71 3.87 -16.95
CA GLY A 31 -1.46 5.22 -17.46
C GLY A 31 -0.97 6.22 -16.41
N ALA A 32 -0.62 5.78 -15.20
CA ALA A 32 -0.05 6.66 -14.17
C ALA A 32 1.48 6.77 -14.28
N ARG A 33 2.04 7.88 -13.80
CA ARG A 33 3.49 8.01 -13.56
C ARG A 33 3.80 7.72 -12.10
N VAL A 34 4.92 7.06 -11.83
CA VAL A 34 5.26 6.61 -10.49
C VAL A 34 6.40 7.43 -9.89
N VAL A 35 6.15 7.97 -8.70
CA VAL A 35 7.19 8.56 -7.83
C VAL A 35 7.51 7.59 -6.70
N PRO A 36 8.80 7.24 -6.47
CA PRO A 36 9.20 6.45 -5.31
C PRO A 36 9.17 7.33 -4.05
N VAL A 37 8.33 6.96 -3.08
CA VAL A 37 8.27 7.63 -1.77
C VAL A 37 9.19 6.86 -0.83
N ARG A 38 10.33 7.47 -0.48
CA ARG A 38 11.32 6.86 0.39
C ARG A 38 10.83 6.80 1.84
N ILE A 39 11.21 5.75 2.54
CA ILE A 39 11.06 5.69 4.00
C ILE A 39 12.11 6.57 4.69
N ASN A 40 11.96 6.75 6.00
CA ASN A 40 12.88 7.50 6.86
C ASN A 40 13.04 8.99 6.45
N ARG A 41 11.94 9.67 6.16
CA ARG A 41 11.88 11.12 5.90
C ARG A 41 11.18 11.87 7.03
N THR A 42 11.38 13.18 7.08
CA THR A 42 10.67 14.04 8.04
C THR A 42 9.21 14.21 7.64
N GLU A 43 8.39 14.67 8.58
CA GLU A 43 6.96 14.91 8.30
C GLU A 43 6.77 16.04 7.27
N GLU A 44 7.64 17.04 7.29
CA GLU A 44 7.65 18.15 6.33
C GLU A 44 8.00 17.67 4.91
N GLU A 45 9.00 16.79 4.78
CA GLU A 45 9.33 16.16 3.50
C GLU A 45 8.16 15.34 2.97
N TYR A 46 7.46 14.57 3.83
CA TYR A 46 6.28 13.83 3.41
C TYR A 46 5.11 14.72 3.04
N ALA A 47 4.87 15.81 3.76
CA ALA A 47 3.85 16.80 3.40
C ALA A 47 4.16 17.45 2.04
N HIS A 48 5.43 17.75 1.77
CA HIS A 48 5.85 18.26 0.46
C HIS A 48 5.58 17.24 -0.66
N ILE A 49 5.92 15.97 -0.44
CA ILE A 49 5.65 14.90 -1.40
C ILE A 49 4.13 14.71 -1.60
N PHE A 50 3.36 14.71 -0.52
CA PHE A 50 1.90 14.57 -0.55
C PHE A 50 1.27 15.63 -1.47
N ASN A 51 1.67 16.89 -1.31
CA ASN A 51 1.18 18.00 -2.14
C ASN A 51 1.67 17.95 -3.61
N ALA A 52 2.65 17.11 -3.91
CA ALA A 52 3.21 16.96 -5.25
C ALA A 52 2.70 15.71 -6.01
N ILE A 53 1.94 14.83 -5.36
CA ILE A 53 1.42 13.58 -5.96
C ILE A 53 -0.11 13.53 -5.87
N ASN A 54 -0.72 12.65 -6.67
CA ASN A 54 -2.18 12.56 -6.79
C ASN A 54 -2.80 11.38 -6.02
N GLY A 55 -1.99 10.64 -5.27
CA GLY A 55 -2.42 9.44 -4.56
C GLY A 55 -1.23 8.61 -4.08
N LEU A 56 -1.49 7.65 -3.19
CA LEU A 56 -0.46 6.78 -2.63
C LEU A 56 -0.82 5.30 -2.80
N LEU A 57 0.15 4.50 -3.26
CA LEU A 57 0.10 3.05 -3.19
C LEU A 57 1.00 2.55 -2.06
N LEU A 58 0.40 1.79 -1.16
CA LEU A 58 0.99 1.02 -0.07
C LEU A 58 1.18 -0.44 -0.54
N PRO A 59 2.40 -0.84 -0.93
CA PRO A 59 2.65 -2.18 -1.45
C PRO A 59 2.59 -3.25 -0.35
N GLY A 60 2.59 -4.52 -0.78
CA GLY A 60 2.88 -5.65 0.09
C GLY A 60 4.33 -5.64 0.59
N GLY A 61 4.58 -6.40 1.64
CA GLY A 61 5.85 -6.48 2.36
C GLY A 61 5.71 -7.36 3.60
N ASP A 62 6.77 -7.43 4.41
CA ASP A 62 6.79 -8.24 5.64
C ASP A 62 7.47 -7.53 6.82
N VAL A 63 7.45 -6.19 6.82
CA VAL A 63 7.94 -5.37 7.94
C VAL A 63 6.93 -5.29 9.08
N ASN A 64 7.38 -4.88 10.27
CA ASN A 64 6.49 -4.74 11.43
C ASN A 64 5.37 -3.72 11.19
N ILE A 65 4.11 -4.12 11.38
CA ILE A 65 2.93 -3.29 11.07
C ILE A 65 2.75 -2.07 11.99
N GLN A 66 3.49 -1.98 13.10
CA GLN A 66 3.38 -0.89 14.08
C GLN A 66 4.67 -0.07 14.22
N THR A 67 5.83 -0.72 14.17
CA THR A 67 7.11 -0.08 14.51
C THR A 67 8.02 0.20 13.32
N SER A 68 7.68 -0.27 12.13
CA SER A 68 8.50 -0.03 10.93
C SER A 68 8.42 1.43 10.45
N GLN A 69 9.45 1.85 9.73
CA GLN A 69 9.49 3.13 9.02
C GLN A 69 8.44 3.19 7.92
N TYR A 70 8.09 2.03 7.33
CA TYR A 70 6.96 1.89 6.42
C TYR A 70 5.64 2.27 7.11
N SER A 71 5.36 1.69 8.28
CA SER A 71 4.14 1.95 9.05
C SER A 71 4.05 3.41 9.49
N ARG A 72 5.17 3.99 9.96
CA ARG A 72 5.26 5.43 10.28
C ARG A 72 4.90 6.30 9.08
N ALA A 73 5.52 6.05 7.92
CA ALA A 73 5.26 6.82 6.71
C ALA A 73 3.81 6.66 6.23
N ALA A 74 3.29 5.42 6.21
CA ALA A 74 1.91 5.13 5.84
C ALA A 74 0.90 5.87 6.73
N LYS A 75 1.15 5.93 8.05
CA LYS A 75 0.32 6.70 8.99
C LYS A 75 0.31 8.19 8.64
N ILE A 76 1.46 8.78 8.37
CA ILE A 76 1.56 10.22 8.03
C ILE A 76 0.73 10.53 6.78
N PHE A 77 0.89 9.75 5.70
CA PHE A 77 0.10 9.93 4.49
C PHE A 77 -1.39 9.67 4.70
N TYR A 78 -1.75 8.68 5.53
CA TYR A 78 -3.14 8.40 5.88
C TYR A 78 -3.78 9.58 6.60
N ASP A 79 -3.11 10.16 7.59
CA ASP A 79 -3.61 11.33 8.33
C ASP A 79 -3.73 12.58 7.42
N LEU A 80 -2.78 12.78 6.50
CA LEU A 80 -2.85 13.83 5.48
C LEU A 80 -4.02 13.62 4.51
N ALA A 81 -4.20 12.39 4.04
CA ALA A 81 -5.30 12.04 3.16
C ALA A 81 -6.67 12.24 3.84
N LEU A 82 -6.83 11.86 5.11
CA LEU A 82 -8.06 12.14 5.84
C LEU A 82 -8.37 13.64 5.88
N LYS A 83 -7.39 14.48 6.26
CA LYS A 83 -7.55 15.93 6.30
C LYS A 83 -7.89 16.53 4.93
N ALA A 84 -7.22 16.09 3.88
CA ALA A 84 -7.48 16.55 2.52
C ALA A 84 -8.90 16.18 2.07
N ASN A 85 -9.30 14.92 2.28
CA ASN A 85 -10.62 14.43 1.90
C ASN A 85 -11.75 15.13 2.69
N ASP A 86 -11.56 15.39 3.98
CA ASP A 86 -12.49 16.17 4.81
C ASP A 86 -12.64 17.62 4.32
N ALA A 87 -11.57 18.18 3.76
CA ALA A 87 -11.57 19.50 3.11
C ALA A 87 -12.10 19.47 1.66
N GLY A 88 -12.49 18.31 1.14
CA GLY A 88 -12.97 18.13 -0.23
C GLY A 88 -11.88 18.00 -1.29
N ASP A 89 -10.61 17.93 -0.89
CA ASP A 89 -9.46 17.65 -1.76
C ASP A 89 -9.19 16.14 -1.80
N TYR A 90 -9.62 15.48 -2.88
CA TYR A 90 -9.66 14.03 -2.91
C TYR A 90 -8.28 13.40 -3.10
N PHE A 91 -7.82 12.65 -2.09
CA PHE A 91 -6.54 11.93 -2.13
C PHE A 91 -6.74 10.42 -1.90
N PRO A 92 -6.60 9.57 -2.93
CA PRO A 92 -6.78 8.14 -2.81
C PRO A 92 -5.54 7.45 -2.21
N ILE A 93 -5.77 6.50 -1.31
CA ILE A 93 -4.75 5.55 -0.83
C ILE A 93 -5.18 4.12 -1.19
N TRP A 94 -4.26 3.40 -1.84
CA TRP A 94 -4.44 2.00 -2.21
C TRP A 94 -3.51 1.10 -1.39
N GLY A 95 -4.04 0.01 -0.83
CA GLY A 95 -3.26 -0.96 -0.05
C GLY A 95 -3.32 -2.37 -0.63
N THR A 96 -2.16 -3.00 -0.85
CA THR A 96 -2.06 -4.39 -1.33
C THR A 96 -1.33 -5.25 -0.30
N CYS A 97 -1.87 -6.44 0.03
CA CYS A 97 -1.30 -7.35 1.04
C CYS A 97 -1.02 -6.61 2.36
N GLN A 98 0.25 -6.42 2.75
CA GLN A 98 0.61 -5.64 3.94
C GLN A 98 0.08 -4.20 3.90
N GLY A 99 -0.01 -3.54 2.75
CA GLY A 99 -0.66 -2.23 2.64
C GLY A 99 -2.14 -2.27 3.04
N PHE A 100 -2.85 -3.36 2.73
CA PHE A 100 -4.23 -3.55 3.18
C PHE A 100 -4.31 -3.79 4.70
N GLN A 101 -3.40 -4.60 5.24
CA GLN A 101 -3.26 -4.79 6.69
C GLN A 101 -3.01 -3.44 7.39
N GLN A 102 -2.12 -2.61 6.83
CA GLN A 102 -1.76 -1.31 7.38
C GLN A 102 -2.99 -0.39 7.46
N LEU A 103 -3.77 -0.30 6.38
CA LEU A 103 -5.02 0.47 6.37
C LEU A 103 -6.00 -0.04 7.44
N SER A 104 -6.16 -1.36 7.58
CA SER A 104 -7.05 -1.92 8.61
C SER A 104 -6.65 -1.52 10.03
N VAL A 105 -5.34 -1.53 10.32
CA VAL A 105 -4.79 -1.15 11.64
C VAL A 105 -4.95 0.33 11.89
N LEU A 106 -4.69 1.17 10.88
CA LEU A 106 -4.82 2.63 10.98
C LEU A 106 -6.27 3.05 11.21
N THR A 107 -7.21 2.49 10.44
CA THR A 107 -8.64 2.82 10.55
C THR A 107 -9.23 2.31 11.86
N ALA A 108 -8.90 1.08 12.28
CA ALA A 108 -9.41 0.52 13.53
C ALA A 108 -8.67 1.04 14.77
N ASN A 109 -7.54 1.73 14.58
CA ASN A 109 -6.59 2.11 15.63
C ASN A 109 -6.22 0.93 16.56
N LYS A 110 -6.16 -0.29 15.99
CA LYS A 110 -5.91 -1.53 16.72
C LYS A 110 -5.42 -2.62 15.76
N ASN A 111 -4.51 -3.47 16.23
CA ASN A 111 -4.14 -4.68 15.49
C ASN A 111 -5.24 -5.73 15.62
N LEU A 112 -5.95 -5.98 14.52
CA LEU A 112 -7.03 -6.96 14.40
C LEU A 112 -6.65 -8.12 13.45
N LEU A 113 -5.38 -8.23 13.07
CA LEU A 113 -4.91 -9.27 12.16
C LEU A 113 -4.93 -10.64 12.85
N THR A 114 -5.25 -11.67 12.07
CA THR A 114 -5.24 -13.06 12.53
C THR A 114 -4.42 -13.89 11.54
N ILE A 115 -3.70 -14.88 12.06
CA ILE A 115 -2.93 -15.81 11.23
C ILE A 115 -3.90 -16.65 10.41
N THR A 116 -3.61 -16.76 9.11
CA THR A 116 -4.38 -17.60 8.18
C THR A 116 -3.41 -18.38 7.29
N ASP A 117 -3.85 -19.54 6.81
CA ASP A 117 -3.09 -20.33 5.84
C ASP A 117 -3.40 -19.87 4.41
N THR A 118 -2.86 -18.69 4.06
CA THR A 118 -3.12 -18.00 2.79
C THR A 118 -1.84 -17.64 2.05
N LYS A 119 -0.71 -18.24 2.43
CA LYS A 119 0.57 -18.03 1.75
C LYS A 119 0.62 -18.83 0.45
N ALA A 120 1.02 -18.18 -0.63
CA ALA A 120 1.26 -18.80 -1.94
C ALA A 120 0.09 -19.67 -2.46
N VAL A 121 -1.16 -19.23 -2.26
CA VAL A 121 -2.36 -19.91 -2.75
C VAL A 121 -3.21 -18.99 -3.64
N ALA A 122 -3.80 -19.58 -4.68
CA ALA A 122 -4.81 -18.97 -5.53
C ALA A 122 -6.20 -19.24 -4.98
N LEU A 123 -6.94 -18.19 -4.60
CA LEU A 123 -8.30 -18.31 -4.06
C LEU A 123 -9.28 -17.49 -4.90
N PRO A 124 -10.51 -17.99 -5.14
CA PRO A 124 -11.56 -17.20 -5.75
C PRO A 124 -12.07 -16.11 -4.81
N LEU A 125 -12.61 -15.03 -5.35
CA LEU A 125 -13.30 -13.99 -4.58
C LEU A 125 -14.78 -14.35 -4.42
N THR A 126 -15.21 -14.61 -3.19
CA THR A 126 -16.64 -14.74 -2.86
C THR A 126 -17.22 -13.36 -2.59
N LEU A 127 -18.01 -12.84 -3.55
CA LEU A 127 -18.60 -11.52 -3.44
C LEU A 127 -19.76 -11.50 -2.42
N THR A 128 -19.79 -10.46 -1.57
CA THR A 128 -20.90 -10.22 -0.64
C THR A 128 -21.95 -9.32 -1.31
N PRO A 129 -23.22 -9.28 -0.82
CA PRO A 129 -24.25 -8.41 -1.40
C PRO A 129 -23.87 -6.92 -1.48
N GLY A 130 -23.05 -6.42 -0.54
CA GLY A 130 -22.54 -5.04 -0.54
C GLY A 130 -21.56 -4.71 -1.67
N SER A 131 -21.08 -5.71 -2.42
CA SER A 131 -20.25 -5.50 -3.61
C SER A 131 -21.00 -4.86 -4.77
N LEU A 132 -22.33 -4.99 -4.83
CA LEU A 132 -23.17 -4.44 -5.92
C LEU A 132 -23.48 -2.95 -5.72
N SER A 133 -23.53 -2.50 -4.46
CA SER A 133 -23.60 -1.08 -4.08
C SER A 133 -22.26 -0.34 -4.25
N PHE A 134 -21.22 -1.03 -4.74
CA PHE A 134 -19.90 -0.48 -4.98
C PHE A 134 -19.89 0.36 -6.27
N HIS A 135 -20.70 1.41 -6.31
CA HIS A 135 -20.75 2.38 -7.39
C HIS A 135 -19.80 3.56 -7.08
N SER A 136 -18.64 3.55 -7.74
CA SER A 136 -17.77 4.67 -8.10
C SER A 136 -17.84 5.98 -7.26
N PHE A 137 -16.81 6.15 -6.44
CA PHE A 137 -15.87 7.29 -6.50
C PHE A 137 -16.41 8.73 -6.32
N SER A 138 -16.94 9.03 -5.14
CA SER A 138 -16.98 10.40 -4.64
C SER A 138 -16.98 10.38 -3.11
N ARG A 139 -15.84 10.75 -2.50
CA ARG A 139 -15.71 11.22 -1.08
C ARG A 139 -15.32 10.24 0.03
N SER A 140 -14.69 9.09 -0.20
CA SER A 140 -14.23 8.29 0.97
C SER A 140 -12.87 7.63 0.77
N VAL A 141 -12.04 7.74 1.82
CA VAL A 141 -10.61 7.36 1.92
C VAL A 141 -10.40 5.85 1.98
N LEU A 142 -11.36 5.04 1.55
CA LEU A 142 -11.39 3.64 1.94
C LEU A 142 -11.66 2.68 0.78
N PHE A 143 -10.57 1.97 0.43
CA PHE A 143 -10.49 0.64 -0.16
C PHE A 143 -10.90 0.40 -1.61
N LEU A 144 -10.01 -0.35 -2.27
CA LEU A 144 -10.40 -1.46 -3.12
C LEU A 144 -9.61 -2.69 -2.64
N PHE A 145 -10.34 -3.74 -2.26
CA PHE A 145 -9.78 -5.06 -1.99
C PHE A 145 -9.21 -5.60 -3.30
N THR A 146 -7.89 -5.76 -3.37
CA THR A 146 -7.30 -6.69 -4.34
C THR A 146 -6.61 -7.78 -3.55
N LEU A 147 -7.40 -8.80 -3.20
CA LEU A 147 -6.91 -10.13 -2.89
C LEU A 147 -6.71 -10.84 -4.24
N LEU A 148 -5.72 -10.42 -5.04
CA LEU A 148 -5.30 -11.17 -6.21
C LEU A 148 -3.80 -11.45 -6.11
N LEU A 149 -3.54 -12.71 -5.78
CA LEU A 149 -2.43 -13.54 -6.25
C LEU A 149 -1.04 -12.92 -6.16
N GLN A 150 -0.38 -13.21 -5.03
CA GLN A 150 1.08 -13.23 -4.93
C GLN A 150 1.73 -14.34 -5.80
N GLN A 151 0.98 -15.03 -6.64
CA GLN A 151 1.43 -16.20 -7.41
C GLN A 151 1.94 -15.90 -8.83
N LEU A 152 1.88 -14.66 -9.33
CA LEU A 152 2.37 -14.35 -10.68
C LEU A 152 3.79 -13.76 -10.76
N PHE A 153 4.48 -13.59 -9.62
CA PHE A 153 5.80 -12.94 -9.61
C PHE A 153 7.00 -13.84 -9.30
N LEU A 154 6.79 -15.08 -8.83
CA LEU A 154 7.89 -16.05 -8.68
C LEU A 154 8.26 -16.76 -9.99
N SER A 155 7.45 -16.65 -11.06
CA SER A 155 7.78 -17.23 -12.37
C SER A 155 8.50 -16.28 -13.33
N LEU A 156 8.74 -15.02 -12.94
CA LEU A 156 9.38 -14.00 -13.81
C LEU A 156 10.79 -13.58 -13.37
N PHE A 157 11.35 -14.22 -12.33
CA PHE A 157 12.73 -14.02 -11.89
C PHE A 157 13.46 -15.34 -11.59
N SER A 158 13.07 -16.42 -12.28
CA SER A 158 13.94 -17.58 -12.47
C SER A 158 14.53 -17.49 -13.87
N ASP A 159 15.54 -16.63 -14.02
CA ASP A 159 16.64 -16.72 -14.97
C ASP A 159 17.81 -15.87 -14.44
#